data_AF-A0AA88LGC9-F1
#
_entry.id   AF-A0AA88LGC9-F1
#
_cell.length_a   1.000
_cell.length_b   1.000
_cell.length_c   1.000
_cell.angle_alpha   90.00
_cell.angle_beta   90.00
_cell.angle_gamma   90.00
#
_symmetry.space_group_name_H-M   'P 1'
#
loop_
_entity.id
_entity.type
_entity.pdbx_description
1 polymer ?
#
loop_
_entity_poly.entity_id
_entity_poly.type
_entity_poly.pdbx_seq_one_letter_code
_entity_poly.pdbx_strand_id
1 'polypeptide(L)'
;MKMLQFGKIIFLFFVVQLNGQDIPTLPRSLGDFAFPLPAFMEIFEDEDPSMGSIEKQTLYVSTFNPAAFYKTDPVYYLRAPGLYLNNVSSWELVELDNSAYWPNNPDILPSSVVGFEGVVWTSGFLVPSKTDGKLQLYNRHDFSAPAINIASAD
;
A
#
# COMPACT_ATOMS: atom_id res chain seq x y z
N MET A 1 26.44 -26.89 -26.28
CA MET A 1 25.32 -26.68 -25.34
C MET A 1 25.93 -26.45 -23.96
N LYS A 2 26.02 -25.18 -23.51
CA LYS A 2 26.60 -24.83 -22.20
C LYS A 2 25.47 -24.79 -21.16
N MET A 3 25.54 -25.63 -20.13
CA MET A 3 24.65 -25.58 -18.96
C MET A 3 25.02 -24.36 -18.10
N LEU A 4 24.05 -23.48 -17.82
CA LEU A 4 24.17 -22.51 -16.75
C LEU A 4 24.03 -23.24 -15.40
N GLN A 5 25.05 -23.13 -14.54
CA GLN A 5 24.92 -23.45 -13.12
C GLN A 5 24.19 -22.29 -12.42
N PHE A 6 23.04 -22.59 -11.82
CA PHE A 6 22.36 -21.66 -10.93
C PHE A 6 23.07 -21.66 -9.58
N GLY A 7 23.53 -20.47 -9.15
CA GLY A 7 24.14 -20.28 -7.84
C GLY A 7 23.16 -20.59 -6.71
N LYS A 8 23.58 -21.39 -5.73
CA LYS A 8 22.88 -21.55 -4.46
C LYS A 8 23.20 -20.35 -3.58
N ILE A 9 22.18 -19.57 -3.21
CA ILE A 9 22.28 -18.61 -2.12
C ILE A 9 22.19 -19.41 -0.81
N ILE A 10 23.25 -19.34 0.00
CA ILE A 10 23.26 -19.89 1.35
C ILE A 10 23.01 -18.72 2.30
N PHE A 11 21.90 -18.75 3.04
CA PHE A 11 21.68 -17.85 4.17
C PHE A 11 22.30 -18.48 5.43
N LEU A 12 23.26 -17.80 6.05
CA LEU A 12 23.71 -18.09 7.41
C LEU A 12 22.75 -17.43 8.39
N PHE A 13 22.25 -18.20 9.37
CA PHE A 13 21.35 -17.72 10.42
C PHE A 13 22.12 -17.54 11.73
N PHE A 14 21.93 -16.39 12.38
CA PHE A 14 22.37 -16.17 13.76
C PHE A 14 21.15 -16.22 14.69
N VAL A 15 21.21 -17.07 15.71
CA VAL A 15 20.26 -17.04 16.85
C VAL A 15 20.85 -16.09 17.88
N VAL A 16 20.10 -15.06 18.27
CA VAL A 16 20.47 -14.17 19.38
C VAL A 16 19.76 -14.68 20.62
N GLN A 17 20.51 -15.08 21.65
CA GLN A 17 19.95 -15.39 22.96
C GLN A 17 19.92 -14.15 23.83
N LEU A 18 18.76 -13.85 24.41
CA LEU A 18 18.60 -12.88 25.49
C LEU A 18 18.14 -13.65 26.73
N ASN A 19 18.92 -13.58 27.82
CA ASN A 19 18.63 -14.25 29.09
C ASN A 19 18.36 -15.76 29.00
N GLY A 20 19.01 -16.47 28.08
CA GLY A 20 18.88 -17.92 27.93
C GLY A 20 17.56 -18.40 27.32
N GLN A 21 16.75 -17.49 26.78
CA GLN A 21 15.60 -17.85 25.95
C GLN A 21 15.95 -17.65 24.47
N ASP A 22 15.59 -18.65 23.67
CA ASP A 22 15.60 -18.53 22.21
C ASP A 22 14.53 -17.52 21.82
N ILE A 23 14.96 -16.30 21.50
CA ILE A 23 14.06 -15.34 20.87
C ILE A 23 13.93 -15.77 19.40
N PRO A 24 12.72 -15.99 18.89
CA PRO A 24 12.52 -16.15 17.46
C PRO A 24 13.00 -14.86 16.79
N THR A 25 14.18 -14.89 16.17
CA THR A 25 14.77 -13.73 15.48
C THR A 25 14.14 -13.48 14.11
N LEU A 26 13.27 -14.39 13.67
CA LEU A 26 12.59 -14.31 12.39
C LEU A 26 11.16 -13.80 12.57
N PRO A 27 10.71 -12.86 11.73
CA PRO A 27 9.30 -12.51 11.63
C PRO A 27 8.44 -13.77 11.45
N ARG A 28 7.38 -13.87 12.24
CA ARG A 28 6.39 -14.94 12.11
C ARG A 28 5.41 -14.56 11.00
N SER A 29 5.19 -15.46 10.03
CA SER A 29 4.08 -15.30 9.09
C SER A 29 2.75 -15.35 9.85
N LEU A 30 1.93 -14.30 9.69
CA LEU A 30 0.60 -14.19 10.31
C LEU A 30 -0.51 -14.72 9.40
N GLY A 31 -0.23 -14.84 8.10
CA GLY A 31 -1.13 -15.35 7.08
C GLY A 31 -0.94 -14.64 5.74
N ASP A 32 -1.68 -15.11 4.74
CA ASP A 32 -1.75 -14.58 3.40
C ASP A 32 -3.19 -14.64 2.87
N PHE A 33 -3.49 -13.82 1.87
CA PHE A 33 -4.73 -13.88 1.12
C PHE A 33 -4.44 -13.61 -0.35
N ALA A 34 -5.28 -14.14 -1.24
CA ALA A 34 -5.17 -13.87 -2.66
C ALA A 34 -5.65 -12.44 -2.95
N PHE A 35 -4.77 -11.63 -3.55
CA PHE A 35 -5.09 -10.28 -4.00
C PHE A 35 -4.58 -10.10 -5.43
N PRO A 36 -5.41 -9.60 -6.37
CA PRO A 36 -5.02 -9.51 -7.77
C PRO A 36 -4.04 -8.36 -8.01
N LEU A 37 -2.88 -8.68 -8.57
CA LEU A 37 -1.87 -7.70 -9.02
C LEU A 37 -1.46 -6.65 -7.96
N PRO A 38 -1.14 -7.04 -6.70
CA PRO A 38 -0.63 -6.11 -5.69
C PRO A 38 0.60 -5.38 -6.21
N ALA A 39 0.64 -4.07 -5.98
CA ALA A 39 1.81 -3.24 -6.27
C ALA A 39 2.41 -2.72 -4.95
N PHE A 40 2.08 -1.49 -4.58
CA PHE A 40 2.60 -0.82 -3.40
C PHE A 40 1.58 -0.80 -2.27
N MET A 41 2.08 -0.80 -1.03
CA MET A 41 1.27 -0.68 0.17
C MET A 41 1.96 0.21 1.19
N GLU A 42 1.17 0.94 1.98
CA GLU A 42 1.67 1.82 3.06
C GLU A 42 0.63 1.90 4.17
N ILE A 43 1.08 2.08 5.42
CA ILE A 43 0.18 2.30 6.56
C ILE A 43 0.34 3.75 7.02
N PHE A 44 -0.78 4.46 7.11
CA PHE A 44 -0.83 5.81 7.66
C PHE A 44 -1.65 5.87 8.94
N GLU A 45 -1.22 6.75 9.82
CA GLU A 45 -1.90 7.08 11.06
C GLU A 45 -2.89 8.22 10.81
N ASP A 46 -4.09 8.14 11.38
CA ASP A 46 -5.03 9.28 11.46
C ASP A 46 -4.55 10.27 12.54
N GLU A 47 -4.75 11.55 12.31
CA GLU A 47 -4.36 12.64 13.22
C GLU A 47 -5.29 12.77 14.45
N ASP A 48 -6.44 12.07 14.47
CA ASP A 48 -7.41 12.13 15.57
C ASP A 48 -6.83 11.55 16.88
N PRO A 49 -6.56 12.40 17.90
CA PRO A 49 -5.94 11.96 19.15
C PRO A 49 -6.89 11.15 20.04
N SER A 50 -8.19 11.10 19.72
CA SER A 50 -9.19 10.33 20.48
C SER A 50 -9.20 8.84 20.10
N MET A 51 -8.60 8.48 18.96
CA MET A 51 -8.53 7.09 18.50
C MET A 51 -7.43 6.30 19.22
N GLY A 52 -7.69 5.01 19.46
CA GLY A 52 -6.69 4.09 19.97
C GLY A 52 -5.59 3.81 18.94
N SER A 53 -4.43 3.34 19.41
CA SER A 53 -3.25 3.22 18.55
C SER A 53 -3.39 2.25 17.38
N ILE A 54 -4.30 1.29 17.50
CA ILE A 54 -4.60 0.31 16.44
C ILE A 54 -5.66 0.88 15.49
N GLU A 55 -6.67 1.53 16.05
CA GLU A 55 -7.83 2.07 15.35
C GLU A 55 -7.45 3.20 14.40
N LYS A 56 -6.47 4.02 14.77
CA LYS A 56 -5.96 5.12 13.94
C LYS A 56 -5.13 4.69 12.73
N GLN A 57 -4.84 3.39 12.56
CA GLN A 57 -4.01 2.93 11.44
C GLN A 57 -4.88 2.59 10.23
N THR A 58 -4.48 3.04 9.04
CA THR A 58 -5.12 2.65 7.78
C THR A 58 -4.09 2.12 6.83
N LEU A 59 -4.29 0.89 6.36
CA LEU A 59 -3.51 0.30 5.29
C LEU A 59 -4.08 0.77 3.95
N TYR A 60 -3.22 1.24 3.06
CA TYR A 60 -3.54 1.52 1.67
C TYR A 60 -2.78 0.58 0.75
N VAL A 61 -3.44 0.11 -0.32
CA VAL A 61 -2.88 -0.85 -1.27
C VAL A 61 -3.24 -0.41 -2.69
N SER A 62 -2.25 -0.44 -3.59
CA SER A 62 -2.44 -0.19 -5.02
C SER A 62 -2.35 -1.48 -5.83
N THR A 63 -2.96 -1.50 -7.02
CA THR A 63 -2.72 -2.53 -8.02
C THR A 63 -1.93 -2.00 -9.21
N PHE A 64 -1.28 -2.91 -9.94
CA PHE A 64 -0.59 -2.57 -11.17
C PHE A 64 -0.77 -3.67 -12.22
N ASN A 65 -1.48 -3.34 -13.30
CA ASN A 65 -1.63 -4.24 -14.45
C ASN A 65 -0.73 -3.82 -15.62
N PRO A 66 0.46 -4.43 -15.78
CA PRO A 66 1.40 -4.06 -16.84
C PRO A 66 0.89 -4.37 -18.26
N ALA A 67 -0.11 -5.25 -18.40
CA ALA A 67 -0.69 -5.60 -19.70
C ALA A 67 -1.81 -4.64 -20.13
N ALA A 68 -2.28 -3.80 -19.21
CA ALA A 68 -3.43 -2.92 -19.41
C ALA A 68 -2.97 -1.50 -19.79
N PHE A 69 -2.43 -1.36 -21.00
CA PHE A 69 -2.07 -0.07 -21.57
C PHE A 69 -3.28 0.89 -21.58
N TYR A 70 -3.08 2.12 -21.07
CA TYR A 70 -4.10 3.18 -20.98
C TYR A 70 -5.34 2.84 -20.15
N LYS A 71 -5.26 1.83 -19.28
CA LYS A 71 -6.33 1.55 -18.32
C LYS A 71 -5.97 2.05 -16.94
N THR A 72 -7.00 2.29 -16.17
CA THR A 72 -6.90 2.60 -14.76
C THR A 72 -6.83 1.31 -13.95
N ASP A 73 -6.25 1.42 -12.77
CA ASP A 73 -6.04 0.37 -11.78
C ASP A 73 -6.69 0.84 -10.46
N PRO A 74 -7.38 -0.05 -9.75
CA PRO A 74 -7.95 0.29 -8.45
C PRO A 74 -6.90 0.50 -7.35
N VAL A 75 -7.27 1.37 -6.42
CA VAL A 75 -6.61 1.55 -5.13
C VAL A 75 -7.58 1.18 -4.02
N TYR A 76 -7.07 0.61 -2.94
CA TYR A 76 -7.84 0.02 -1.86
C TYR A 76 -7.34 0.53 -0.50
N TYR A 77 -8.19 0.35 0.51
CA TYR A 77 -7.81 0.58 1.90
C TYR A 77 -8.40 -0.49 2.84
N LEU A 78 -7.77 -0.65 4.00
CA LEU A 78 -8.27 -1.40 5.14
C LEU A 78 -8.06 -0.57 6.41
N ARG A 79 -9.15 -0.22 7.09
CA ARG A 79 -9.11 0.48 8.38
C ARG A 79 -8.70 -0.49 9.49
N ALA A 80 -7.89 0.00 10.41
CA ALA A 80 -7.45 -0.69 11.62
C ALA A 80 -6.99 -2.15 11.36
N PRO A 81 -6.03 -2.40 10.44
CA PRO A 81 -5.59 -3.75 10.08
C PRO A 81 -5.10 -4.55 11.29
N GLY A 82 -4.60 -3.87 12.33
CA GLY A 82 -4.18 -4.47 13.59
C GLY A 82 -5.27 -5.24 14.33
N LEU A 83 -6.56 -4.92 14.12
CA LEU A 83 -7.69 -5.65 14.72
C LEU A 83 -7.90 -7.04 14.11
N TYR A 84 -7.29 -7.31 12.94
CA TYR A 84 -7.52 -8.52 12.15
C TYR A 84 -6.25 -9.37 11.98
N LEU A 85 -5.21 -9.13 12.78
CA LEU A 85 -3.94 -9.86 12.69
C LEU A 85 -4.02 -11.33 13.11
N ASN A 86 -5.07 -11.72 13.83
CA ASN A 86 -5.35 -13.11 14.15
C ASN A 86 -5.89 -13.91 12.96
N ASN A 87 -6.37 -13.24 11.90
CA ASN A 87 -6.90 -13.88 10.70
C ASN A 87 -6.68 -13.02 9.45
N VAL A 88 -5.44 -12.99 8.95
CA VAL A 88 -5.09 -12.20 7.75
C VAL A 88 -5.86 -12.64 6.50
N SER A 89 -6.28 -13.90 6.43
CA SER A 89 -7.04 -14.41 5.29
C SER A 89 -8.47 -13.86 5.19
N SER A 90 -8.99 -13.21 6.24
CA SER A 90 -10.30 -12.55 6.23
C SER A 90 -10.22 -11.03 6.06
N TRP A 91 -9.08 -10.49 5.64
CA TRP A 91 -8.99 -9.06 5.36
C TRP A 91 -9.88 -8.68 4.18
N GLU A 92 -10.79 -7.74 4.40
CA GLU A 92 -11.65 -7.17 3.37
C GLU A 92 -11.14 -5.77 3.00
N LEU A 93 -10.33 -5.72 1.94
CA LEU A 93 -9.91 -4.46 1.34
C LEU A 93 -11.10 -3.80 0.63
N VAL A 94 -11.34 -2.52 0.93
CA VAL A 94 -12.39 -1.72 0.32
C VAL A 94 -11.80 -0.90 -0.82
N GLU A 95 -12.43 -0.92 -1.99
CA GLU A 95 -12.02 -0.07 -3.12
C GLU A 95 -12.22 1.41 -2.74
N LEU A 96 -11.13 2.18 -2.82
CA LEU A 96 -11.15 3.62 -2.60
C LEU A 96 -11.51 4.36 -3.89
N ASP A 97 -10.89 3.94 -5.01
CA ASP A 97 -11.12 4.49 -6.33
C ASP A 97 -10.58 3.51 -7.39
N ASN A 98 -11.07 3.63 -8.63
CA ASN A 98 -10.61 2.89 -9.79
C ASN A 98 -10.20 3.77 -10.98
N SER A 99 -10.01 5.07 -10.74
CA SER A 99 -9.68 6.04 -11.79
C SER A 99 -8.17 6.30 -11.96
N ALA A 100 -7.30 5.68 -11.14
CA ALA A 100 -5.87 5.93 -11.18
C ALA A 100 -5.15 5.17 -12.31
N TYR A 101 -4.37 5.86 -13.13
CA TYR A 101 -3.57 5.20 -14.17
C TYR A 101 -2.29 4.62 -13.59
N TRP A 102 -2.18 3.31 -13.37
CA TRP A 102 -0.96 2.71 -12.80
C TRP A 102 -0.48 3.44 -11.53
N PRO A 103 -1.28 3.38 -10.44
CA PRO A 103 -1.00 4.05 -9.18
C PRO A 103 0.32 3.55 -8.58
N ASN A 104 1.07 4.46 -7.96
CA ASN A 104 2.32 4.17 -7.26
C ASN A 104 2.11 4.06 -5.73
N ASN A 105 3.17 4.18 -4.94
CA ASN A 105 3.09 4.44 -3.50
C ASN A 105 2.16 5.64 -3.21
N PRO A 106 1.27 5.51 -2.22
CA PRO A 106 0.58 6.68 -1.68
C PRO A 106 1.52 7.52 -0.82
N ASP A 107 1.24 8.81 -0.78
CA ASP A 107 1.82 9.77 0.15
C ASP A 107 0.72 10.35 1.05
N ILE A 108 1.06 10.71 2.28
CA ILE A 108 0.14 11.40 3.19
C ILE A 108 0.18 12.91 2.98
N LEU A 109 -0.99 13.56 3.00
CA LEU A 109 -1.11 15.00 3.02
C LEU A 109 -1.78 15.42 4.35
N PRO A 110 -1.06 16.07 5.27
CA PRO A 110 -1.59 16.36 6.59
C PRO A 110 -2.71 17.41 6.55
N SER A 111 -3.59 17.39 7.54
CA SER A 111 -4.74 18.30 7.60
C SER A 111 -4.34 19.77 7.64
N SER A 112 -3.14 20.07 8.15
CA SER A 112 -2.56 21.41 8.19
C SER A 112 -2.33 22.05 6.81
N VAL A 113 -2.29 21.26 5.73
CA VAL A 113 -2.04 21.76 4.36
C VAL A 113 -3.34 21.99 3.59
N VAL A 114 -4.32 21.10 3.69
CA VAL A 114 -5.55 21.12 2.85
C VAL A 114 -6.86 21.20 3.64
N GLY A 115 -6.81 21.26 4.97
CA GLY A 115 -7.99 21.34 5.83
C GLY A 115 -8.66 19.99 6.13
N PHE A 116 -8.11 18.88 5.63
CA PHE A 116 -8.52 17.50 5.93
C PHE A 116 -7.32 16.55 5.79
N GLU A 117 -7.38 15.39 6.42
CA GLU A 117 -6.35 14.37 6.23
C GLU A 117 -6.46 13.73 4.85
N GLY A 118 -5.45 13.97 4.02
CA GLY A 118 -5.42 13.51 2.65
C GLY A 118 -4.49 12.32 2.45
N VAL A 119 -4.78 11.53 1.41
CA VAL A 119 -3.83 10.60 0.81
C VAL A 119 -3.71 10.93 -0.67
N VAL A 120 -2.48 10.99 -1.18
CA VAL A 120 -2.16 11.36 -2.55
C VAL A 120 -1.57 10.17 -3.28
N TRP A 121 -2.10 9.85 -4.46
CA TRP A 121 -1.47 8.91 -5.38
C TRP A 121 -0.88 9.62 -6.57
N THR A 122 0.38 9.29 -6.85
CA THR A 122 0.98 9.58 -8.15
C THR A 122 0.63 8.45 -9.13
N SER A 123 0.28 8.80 -10.37
CA SER A 123 -0.13 7.81 -11.36
C SER A 123 0.56 8.00 -12.73
N GLY A 124 0.81 6.86 -13.39
CA GLY A 124 1.28 6.69 -14.76
C GLY A 124 2.78 6.38 -14.86
N PHE A 125 3.42 5.84 -13.84
CA PHE A 125 4.89 5.85 -13.69
C PHE A 125 5.71 5.17 -14.82
N LEU A 126 5.11 4.39 -15.75
CA LEU A 126 5.87 3.42 -16.55
C LEU A 126 5.60 3.35 -18.08
N VAL A 127 4.92 4.32 -18.71
CA VAL A 127 4.71 4.25 -20.18
C VAL A 127 5.85 4.98 -20.91
N PRO A 128 6.59 4.35 -21.85
CA PRO A 128 7.67 4.98 -22.61
C PRO A 128 7.27 6.24 -23.40
N SER A 129 5.98 6.43 -23.67
CA SER A 129 5.42 7.59 -24.37
C SER A 129 4.77 8.62 -23.45
N LYS A 130 4.93 8.51 -22.12
CA LYS A 130 4.28 9.41 -21.18
C LYS A 130 4.94 10.78 -21.16
N THR A 131 4.15 11.80 -21.45
CA THR A 131 4.48 13.22 -21.23
C THR A 131 3.84 13.79 -19.96
N ASP A 132 2.74 13.19 -19.49
CA ASP A 132 1.86 13.77 -18.46
C ASP A 132 1.41 12.73 -17.44
N GLY A 133 1.27 13.09 -16.16
CA GLY A 133 0.79 12.22 -15.08
C GLY A 133 -0.26 12.89 -14.20
N LYS A 134 -0.93 12.12 -13.33
CA LYS A 134 -1.93 12.66 -12.39
C LYS A 134 -1.42 12.55 -10.96
N LEU A 135 -1.81 13.53 -10.15
CA LEU A 135 -1.72 13.50 -8.69
C LEU A 135 -3.15 13.49 -8.17
N GLN A 136 -3.58 12.39 -7.58
CA GLN A 136 -4.96 12.21 -7.14
C GLN A 136 -5.00 12.27 -5.62
N LEU A 137 -5.66 13.29 -5.08
CA LEU A 137 -5.86 13.51 -3.66
C LEU A 137 -7.23 12.98 -3.24
N TYR A 138 -7.25 12.16 -2.19
CA TYR A 138 -8.46 11.62 -1.58
C TYR A 138 -8.58 12.12 -0.15
N ASN A 139 -9.79 12.45 0.27
CA ASN A 139 -10.08 12.72 1.67
C ASN A 139 -10.22 11.40 2.42
N ARG A 140 -9.39 11.21 3.45
CA ARG A 140 -9.40 9.97 4.25
C ARG A 140 -10.68 9.84 5.08
N HIS A 141 -11.41 10.92 5.31
CA HIS A 141 -12.62 10.94 6.14
C HIS A 141 -13.92 11.07 5.32
N ASP A 142 -13.82 11.22 4.00
CA ASP A 142 -14.97 11.25 3.09
C ASP A 142 -14.67 10.42 1.83
N PHE A 143 -14.98 9.13 1.91
CA PHE A 143 -14.79 8.17 0.81
C PHE A 143 -15.88 8.24 -0.27
N SER A 144 -16.87 9.12 -0.12
CA SER A 144 -17.93 9.32 -1.13
C SER A 144 -17.54 10.34 -2.20
N ALA A 145 -16.56 11.19 -1.90
CA ALA A 145 -16.05 12.19 -2.81
C ALA A 145 -15.09 11.58 -3.86
N PRO A 146 -15.18 12.00 -5.13
CA PRO A 146 -14.22 11.58 -6.13
C PRO A 146 -12.82 12.15 -5.84
N ALA A 147 -11.79 11.55 -6.44
CA ALA A 147 -10.43 12.05 -6.38
C ALA A 147 -10.33 13.52 -6.86
N ILE A 148 -9.58 14.34 -6.15
CA ILE A 148 -9.21 15.68 -6.60
C ILE A 148 -7.89 15.56 -7.37
N ASN A 149 -7.90 15.89 -8.67
CA ASN A 149 -6.64 15.97 -9.42
C ASN A 149 -5.91 17.28 -9.08
N ILE A 150 -4.72 17.16 -8.51
CA ILE A 150 -3.90 18.29 -8.03
C ILE A 150 -2.63 18.53 -8.88
N ALA A 151 -2.40 17.73 -9.94
CA ALA A 151 -1.40 18.01 -10.97
C ALA A 151 -2.07 18.37 -12.31
N SER A 152 -1.43 19.29 -13.04
CA SER A 152 -2.05 20.07 -14.11
C SER A 152 -2.66 19.25 -15.25
N ALA A 153 -3.88 19.67 -15.59
CA ALA A 153 -4.62 19.63 -16.86
C ALA A 153 -4.50 18.38 -17.76
N ASP A 154 -5.66 17.73 -17.95
CA ASP A 154 -5.96 17.10 -19.24
C ASP A 154 -5.91 18.15 -20.38
#